data_AF-A0A6P0NUI1-F1
#
_entry.id   AF-A0A6P0NUI1-F1
#
_cell.length_a   1.000
_cell.length_b   1.000
_cell.length_c   1.000
_cell.angle_alpha   90.00
_cell.angle_beta   90.00
_cell.angle_gamma   90.00
#
_symmetry.space_group_name_H-M   'P 1'
#
loop_
_entity.id
_entity.type
_entity.pdbx_description
1 polymer ?
#
loop_
_entity_poly.entity_id
_entity_poly.type
_entity_poly.pdbx_seq_one_letter_code
_entity_poly.pdbx_strand_id
1 'polypeptide(L)'
;MNNLPSHPSEYSANQSSSDNVLWQYVQSLNPETVAQLSKPEPEVAQIMEQNLRGMLGHLPPEHFAMTITTSRENLGQMLASAMMSGYFLHQAKQRMELDTSLQDLHSS
;
A
#
# COMPACT_ATOMS: atom_id res chain seq x y z
N MET A 1 18.04 10.46 -34.93
CA MET A 1 18.24 11.00 -33.56
C MET A 1 16.99 10.68 -32.76
N ASN A 2 17.13 9.87 -31.71
CA ASN A 2 16.05 9.48 -30.81
C ASN A 2 15.69 10.65 -29.90
N ASN A 3 14.42 11.04 -29.86
CA ASN A 3 13.87 11.90 -28.83
C ASN A 3 12.98 11.05 -27.92
N LEU A 4 13.52 10.59 -26.79
CA LEU A 4 12.73 10.11 -25.67
C LEU A 4 12.11 11.32 -24.95
N PRO A 5 10.80 11.35 -24.69
CA PRO A 5 10.26 12.19 -23.62
C PRO A 5 10.62 11.54 -22.28
N SER A 6 11.50 12.19 -21.54
CA SER A 6 11.80 11.86 -20.14
C SER A 6 10.91 12.74 -19.25
N HIS A 7 9.76 12.25 -18.80
CA HIS A 7 9.07 12.85 -17.66
C HIS A 7 8.04 11.89 -17.02
N PRO A 8 8.42 11.11 -15.99
CA PRO A 8 7.46 10.37 -15.18
C PRO A 8 7.02 11.24 -13.98
N SER A 9 6.34 12.35 -14.23
CA SER A 9 5.91 13.27 -13.15
C SER A 9 4.58 13.98 -13.42
N GLU A 10 3.63 13.35 -14.11
CA GLU A 10 2.30 13.94 -14.35
C GLU A 10 1.12 13.05 -13.91
N TYR A 11 1.37 11.96 -13.17
CA TYR A 11 0.32 11.20 -12.49
C TYR A 11 0.16 11.64 -11.04
N SER A 12 0.02 12.94 -10.79
CA SER A 12 -0.39 13.44 -9.48
C SER A 12 -0.95 14.85 -9.65
N ALA A 13 -2.11 15.11 -9.07
CA ALA A 13 -2.76 16.42 -8.93
C ALA A 13 -3.77 16.89 -10.00
N ASN A 14 -4.45 15.99 -10.74
CA ASN A 14 -5.68 16.37 -11.46
C ASN A 14 -6.79 15.31 -11.36
N GLN A 15 -7.15 14.90 -10.14
CA GLN A 15 -8.47 14.32 -9.87
C GLN A 15 -9.11 15.10 -8.71
N SER A 16 -9.42 16.36 -8.99
CA SER A 16 -10.42 17.08 -8.22
C SER A 16 -11.80 16.52 -8.57
N SER A 17 -12.40 15.82 -7.60
CA SER A 17 -13.85 15.81 -7.38
C SER A 17 -14.76 15.15 -8.42
N SER A 18 -14.29 14.16 -9.18
CA SER A 18 -15.17 13.01 -9.45
C SER A 18 -15.12 12.17 -8.18
N ASP A 19 -16.25 12.05 -7.47
CA ASP A 19 -16.37 11.19 -6.30
C ASP A 19 -15.50 9.94 -6.46
N ASN A 20 -14.53 9.77 -5.57
CA ASN A 20 -13.60 8.66 -5.65
C ASN A 20 -14.44 7.37 -5.63
N VAL A 21 -14.59 6.72 -6.79
CA VAL A 21 -15.51 5.59 -6.98
C VAL A 21 -15.14 4.43 -6.05
N LEU A 22 -13.84 4.26 -5.79
CA LEU A 22 -13.34 3.31 -4.79
C LEU A 22 -13.82 3.69 -3.39
N TRP A 23 -13.78 4.98 -3.04
CA TRP A 23 -14.26 5.47 -1.75
C TRP A 23 -15.78 5.29 -1.58
N GLN A 24 -16.57 5.58 -2.61
CA GLN A 24 -18.01 5.30 -2.60
C GLN A 24 -18.31 3.80 -2.47
N TYR A 25 -17.54 2.96 -3.18
CA TYR A 25 -17.65 1.51 -3.05
C TYR A 25 -17.33 1.05 -1.63
N VAL A 26 -16.22 1.52 -1.03
CA VAL A 26 -15.86 1.19 0.36
C VAL A 26 -16.94 1.64 1.34
N GLN A 27 -17.55 2.82 1.14
CA GLN A 27 -18.67 3.29 1.96
C GLN A 27 -19.95 2.44 1.80
N SER A 28 -20.13 1.78 0.66
CA SER A 28 -21.26 0.87 0.42
C SER A 28 -21.09 -0.51 1.05
N LEU A 29 -19.87 -0.87 1.48
CA LEU A 29 -19.59 -2.15 2.12
C LEU A 29 -20.15 -2.20 3.55
N ASN A 30 -20.53 -3.40 3.99
CA ASN A 30 -20.90 -3.62 5.39
C ASN A 30 -19.71 -3.32 6.32
N PRO A 31 -19.91 -2.72 7.51
CA PRO A 31 -18.82 -2.38 8.43
C PRO A 31 -17.92 -3.56 8.81
N GLU A 32 -18.48 -4.77 8.86
CA GLU A 32 -17.72 -5.99 9.12
C GLU A 32 -16.72 -6.30 7.99
N THR A 33 -17.14 -6.14 6.74
CA THR A 33 -16.27 -6.32 5.57
C THR A 33 -15.16 -5.28 5.55
N VAL A 34 -15.46 -4.02 5.87
CA VAL A 34 -14.46 -2.96 6.01
C VAL A 34 -13.46 -3.29 7.12
N ALA A 35 -13.93 -3.80 8.26
CA ALA A 35 -13.08 -4.19 9.37
C ALA A 35 -12.16 -5.39 9.04
N GLN A 36 -12.64 -6.33 8.22
CA GLN A 36 -11.82 -7.45 7.72
C GLN A 36 -10.78 -6.96 6.69
N LEU A 37 -11.17 -6.11 5.75
CA LEU A 37 -10.26 -5.52 4.74
C LEU A 37 -9.17 -4.64 5.39
N SER A 38 -9.46 -4.05 6.55
CA SER A 38 -8.52 -3.22 7.31
C SER A 38 -7.49 -4.05 8.10
N LYS A 39 -7.61 -5.38 8.10
CA LYS A 39 -6.67 -6.27 8.81
C LYS A 39 -5.69 -6.87 7.79
N PRO A 40 -4.45 -6.36 7.73
CA PRO A 40 -3.43 -7.03 6.95
C PRO A 40 -3.13 -8.39 7.58
N GLU A 41 -2.84 -9.38 6.74
CA GLU A 41 -2.27 -10.63 7.25
C GLU A 41 -0.92 -10.39 7.93
N PRO A 42 -0.51 -11.24 8.88
CA PRO A 42 0.72 -11.07 9.66
C PRO A 42 1.97 -10.86 8.80
N GLU A 43 2.14 -11.62 7.72
CA GLU A 43 3.28 -11.51 6.81
C GLU A 43 3.30 -10.16 6.06
N VAL A 44 2.14 -9.73 5.56
CA VAL A 44 1.98 -8.43 4.88
C VAL A 44 2.23 -7.27 5.86
N ALA A 45 1.76 -7.41 7.10
CA ALA A 45 1.95 -6.42 8.15
C ALA A 45 3.44 -6.23 8.49
N GLN A 46 4.23 -7.31 8.56
CA GLN A 46 5.67 -7.24 8.82
C GLN A 46 6.43 -6.52 7.70
N ILE A 47 6.10 -6.81 6.43
CA ILE A 47 6.72 -6.16 5.27
C ILE A 47 6.34 -4.67 5.23
N MET A 48 5.09 -4.33 5.56
CA MET A 48 4.63 -2.94 5.67
C MET A 48 5.40 -2.18 6.75
N GLU A 49 5.56 -2.78 7.93
CA GLU A 49 6.31 -2.18 9.03
C GLU A 49 7.77 -1.92 8.64
N GLN A 50 8.39 -2.86 7.91
CA GLN A 50 9.75 -2.68 7.40
C GLN A 50 9.84 -1.55 6.36
N ASN A 51 8.85 -1.41 5.48
CA ASN A 51 8.80 -0.29 4.54
C ASN A 51 8.64 1.06 5.25
N LEU A 52 7.76 1.14 6.25
CA LEU A 52 7.57 2.35 7.06
C LEU A 52 8.83 2.72 7.84
N ARG A 53 9.53 1.73 8.43
CA ARG A 53 10.85 1.95 9.03
C ARG A 53 11.87 2.52 8.04
N GLY A 54 11.85 2.04 6.79
CA GLY A 54 12.68 2.60 5.72
C GLY A 54 12.34 4.06 5.40
N MET A 55 11.05 4.42 5.39
CA MET A 55 10.59 5.78 5.13
C MET A 55 10.85 6.75 6.29
N LEU A 56 10.73 6.27 7.53
CA LEU A 56 10.87 7.07 8.75
C LEU A 56 12.30 7.12 9.29
N GLY A 57 13.17 6.22 8.83
CA GLY A 57 14.54 6.06 9.31
C GLY A 57 14.67 5.07 10.48
N HIS A 58 15.90 4.60 10.71
CA HIS A 58 16.20 3.61 11.74
C HIS A 58 16.46 4.29 13.09
N LEU A 59 15.44 4.38 13.94
CA LEU A 59 15.57 4.82 15.33
C LEU A 59 14.96 3.76 16.26
N PRO A 60 15.71 3.21 17.23
CA PRO A 60 15.23 2.13 18.09
C PRO A 60 14.13 2.64 19.04
N PRO A 61 12.91 2.08 18.98
CA PRO A 61 11.77 2.59 19.75
C PRO A 61 11.95 2.41 21.28
N GLU A 62 12.81 1.51 21.72
CA GLU A 62 13.13 1.28 23.13
C GLU A 62 13.91 2.43 23.77
N HIS A 63 14.55 3.27 22.94
CA HIS A 63 15.45 4.34 23.40
C HIS A 63 14.95 5.74 23.06
N PHE A 64 13.86 5.88 22.30
CA PHE A 64 13.40 7.16 21.79
C PHE A 64 11.88 7.28 21.78
N ALA A 65 11.36 8.32 22.42
CA ALA A 65 9.98 8.75 22.21
C ALA A 65 9.88 9.46 20.85
N MET A 66 9.19 8.85 19.88
CA MET A 66 9.07 9.39 18.53
C MET A 66 7.83 10.28 18.40
N THR A 67 8.00 11.51 17.94
CA THR A 67 6.91 12.39 17.50
C THR A 67 7.15 12.78 16.06
N ILE A 68 6.26 12.38 15.16
CA ILE A 68 6.34 12.70 13.72
C ILE A 68 5.51 13.95 13.46
N THR A 69 6.15 15.03 12.99
CA THR A 69 5.46 16.24 12.53
C THR A 69 5.66 16.36 11.02
N THR A 70 4.57 16.44 10.27
CA THR A 70 4.60 16.52 8.80
C THR A 70 3.47 17.40 8.29
N SER A 71 3.59 17.89 7.06
CA SER A 71 2.52 18.66 6.40
C SER A 71 1.42 17.73 5.90
N ARG A 72 0.23 18.28 5.64
CA ARG A 72 -0.90 17.54 5.07
C ARG A 72 -0.52 16.88 3.74
N GLU A 73 0.25 17.59 2.92
CA GLU A 73 0.68 17.17 1.59
C GLU A 73 1.63 15.97 1.69
N ASN A 74 2.65 16.08 2.53
CA ASN A 74 3.64 15.01 2.73
C ASN A 74 2.99 13.76 3.37
N LEU A 75 2.07 13.95 4.32
CA LEU A 75 1.27 12.85 4.87
C LEU A 75 0.41 12.18 3.80
N GLY A 76 -0.24 12.98 2.95
CA GLY A 76 -1.04 12.47 1.84
C GLY A 76 -0.22 11.63 0.86
N GLN A 77 0.99 12.08 0.51
CA GLN A 77 1.92 11.33 -0.33
C GLN A 77 2.38 10.02 0.33
N MET A 78 2.69 10.04 1.63
CA MET A 78 3.07 8.85 2.40
C MET A 78 1.92 7.83 2.45
N LEU A 79 0.68 8.29 2.66
CA LEU A 79 -0.48 7.40 2.66
C LEU A 79 -0.74 6.82 1.26
N ALA A 80 -0.58 7.62 0.21
CA ALA A 80 -0.72 7.14 -1.17
C ALA A 80 0.33 6.08 -1.51
N SER A 81 1.60 6.28 -1.12
CA SER A 81 2.65 5.30 -1.33
C SER A 81 2.40 4.02 -0.54
N ALA A 82 2.02 4.12 0.73
CA ALA A 82 1.65 2.97 1.55
C ALA A 82 0.46 2.18 0.97
N MET A 83 -0.58 2.87 0.48
CA MET A 83 -1.71 2.22 -0.20
C MET A 83 -1.29 1.46 -1.46
N MET A 84 -0.45 2.06 -2.31
CA MET A 84 0.08 1.40 -3.50
C MET A 84 0.93 0.18 -3.13
N SER A 85 1.82 0.29 -2.14
CA SER A 85 2.60 -0.83 -1.63
C SER A 85 1.70 -1.96 -1.12
N GLY A 86 0.60 -1.63 -0.44
CA GLY A 86 -0.39 -2.62 0.03
C GLY A 86 -1.08 -3.35 -1.09
N TYR A 87 -1.50 -2.63 -2.11
CA TYR A 87 -2.07 -3.22 -3.31
C TYR A 87 -1.08 -4.19 -3.98
N PHE A 88 0.18 -3.77 -4.18
CA PHE A 88 1.19 -4.64 -4.80
C PHE A 88 1.51 -5.87 -3.96
N LEU A 89 1.62 -5.74 -2.63
CA LEU A 89 1.85 -6.89 -1.74
C LEU A 89 0.67 -7.87 -1.77
N HIS A 90 -0.57 -7.35 -1.79
CA HIS A 90 -1.75 -8.20 -1.89
C HIS A 90 -1.79 -8.96 -3.22
N GLN A 91 -1.51 -8.29 -4.35
CA GLN A 91 -1.42 -8.94 -5.66
C GLN A 91 -0.30 -9.98 -5.71
N ALA A 92 0.86 -9.70 -5.09
CA ALA A 92 1.96 -10.65 -5.01
C ALA A 92 1.59 -11.89 -4.20
N LYS A 93 0.91 -11.71 -3.06
CA LYS A 93 0.39 -12.80 -2.23
C LYS A 93 -0.60 -13.68 -3.01
N GLN A 94 -1.59 -13.08 -3.68
CA GLN A 94 -2.55 -13.84 -4.49
C GLN A 94 -1.85 -14.69 -5.55
N ARG A 95 -0.83 -14.13 -6.22
CA ARG A 95 -0.02 -14.88 -7.20
C ARG A 95 0.74 -16.04 -6.56
N MET A 96 1.34 -15.83 -5.39
CA MET A 96 2.05 -16.87 -4.65
C MET A 96 1.12 -18.02 -4.23
N GLU A 97 -0.09 -17.71 -3.74
CA GLU A 97 -1.09 -18.71 -3.35
C GLU A 97 -1.55 -19.56 -4.55
N LEU A 98 -1.75 -18.92 -5.71
CA LEU A 98 -2.07 -19.61 -6.94
C LEU A 98 -0.92 -20.52 -7.39
N ASP A 99 0.31 -20.01 -7.41
CA ASP A 99 1.50 -20.78 -7.81
C ASP A 99 1.71 -21.99 -6.89
N THR A 100 1.48 -21.83 -5.58
CA THR A 100 1.53 -22.91 -4.58
C THR A 100 0.46 -23.97 -4.86
N SER A 101 -0.79 -23.54 -5.08
CA SER A 101 -1.91 -24.44 -5.36
C SER A 101 -1.68 -25.24 -6.65
N LEU A 102 -1.08 -24.64 -7.68
CA LEU A 102 -0.73 -25.33 -8.93
C LEU A 102 0.42 -26.32 -8.76
N GLN A 103 1.41 -26.03 -7.90
CA GLN A 103 2.50 -26.96 -7.59
C GLN A 103 1.98 -28.19 -6.83
N ASP A 104 1.08 -28.00 -5.86
CA ASP A 104 0.46 -29.10 -5.12
C ASP A 104 -0.33 -30.03 -6.06
N LEU A 105 -1.03 -29.46 -7.06
CA LEU A 105 -1.74 -30.23 -8.09
C LEU A 105 -0.82 -31.04 -9.01
N HIS A 106 0.38 -30.53 -9.31
CA HIS A 106 1.34 -31.23 -10.17
C HIS A 106 2.16 -32.30 -9.42
N SER A 107 2.15 -32.25 -8.09
CA SER A 107 2.91 -33.14 -7.20
C SER A 107 2.09 -34.34 -6.69
N SER A 108 0.80 -34.43 -7.03
CA SER A 108 -0.10 -35.57 -6.76
C SER A 108 -0.30 -36.43 -8.01
#